data_AF-A0A5N6QCI7-F1
#
_entry.id   AF-A0A5N6QCI7-F1
#
_cell.length_a   1.000
_cell.length_b   1.000
_cell.length_c   1.000
_cell.angle_alpha   90.00
_cell.angle_beta   90.00
_cell.angle_gamma   90.00
#
_symmetry.space_group_name_H-M   'P 1'
#
loop_
_entity.id
_entity.type
_entity.pdbx_description
1 polymer ?
#
loop_
_entity_poly.entity_id
_entity_poly.type
_entity_poly.pdbx_seq_one_letter_code
_entity_poly.pdbx_strand_id
1 'polypeptide(L)'
;MTASVLYLQCAKALVLQQKGNLMELVDPQLSSELNKEEAIRMIKVAILCTNSSSALRPTMSAVVSMLEGRTTVDEVIMDPSVYVDELRFN
;
A
#
# COMPACT_ATOMS: atom_id res chain seq x y z
N MET A 1 -2.91 -21.45 -5.80
CA MET A 1 -1.71 -20.65 -6.13
C MET A 1 -1.93 -19.13 -6.01
N THR A 2 -3.17 -18.63 -5.86
CA THR A 2 -3.47 -17.18 -6.00
C THR A 2 -3.86 -16.43 -4.71
N ALA A 3 -3.89 -17.05 -3.53
CA ALA A 3 -4.12 -16.35 -2.26
C ALA A 3 -2.83 -16.14 -1.43
N SER A 4 -1.97 -17.16 -1.37
CA SER A 4 -0.75 -17.14 -0.54
C SER A 4 0.32 -16.17 -1.04
N VAL A 5 0.42 -15.96 -2.36
CA VAL A 5 1.40 -15.03 -2.97
C VAL A 5 1.00 -13.56 -2.73
N LEU A 6 -0.29 -13.24 -2.85
CA LEU A 6 -0.82 -11.90 -2.57
C LEU A 6 -0.68 -11.54 -1.08
N TYR A 7 -0.95 -12.50 -0.18
CA TYR A 7 -0.81 -12.30 1.27
C TYR A 7 0.65 -12.03 1.67
N LEU A 8 1.61 -12.80 1.12
CA LEU A 8 3.03 -12.63 1.43
C LEU A 8 3.59 -11.30 0.89
N GLN A 9 3.16 -10.87 -0.29
CA GLN A 9 3.56 -9.58 -0.85
C GLN A 9 2.99 -8.40 -0.06
N CYS A 10 1.73 -8.47 0.40
CA CYS A 10 1.14 -7.43 1.24
C CYS A 10 1.82 -7.34 2.61
N ALA A 11 2.10 -8.48 3.26
CA ALA A 11 2.81 -8.51 4.54
C ALA A 11 4.23 -7.93 4.44
N LYS A 12 4.97 -8.29 3.38
CA LYS A 12 6.29 -7.70 3.12
C LYS A 12 6.20 -6.19 2.89
N ALA A 13 5.19 -5.74 2.14
CA ALA A 13 4.99 -4.32 1.86
C ALA A 13 4.73 -3.49 3.12
N LEU A 14 3.88 -3.99 4.02
CA LEU A 14 3.59 -3.34 5.31
C LEU A 14 4.83 -3.23 6.20
N VAL A 15 5.63 -4.30 6.30
CA VAL A 15 6.87 -4.30 7.08
C VAL A 15 7.87 -3.28 6.51
N LEU A 16 8.02 -3.24 5.19
CA LEU A 16 8.91 -2.27 4.53
C LEU A 16 8.40 -0.84 4.65
N GLN A 17 7.07 -0.63 4.68
CA GLN A 17 6.47 0.68 4.94
C GLN A 17 6.84 1.20 6.32
N GLN A 18 6.70 0.37 7.36
CA GLN A 18 7.06 0.72 8.74
C GLN A 18 8.55 1.00 8.90
N LYS A 19 9.40 0.31 8.13
CA LYS A 19 10.86 0.52 8.10
C LYS A 19 11.30 1.69 7.21
N GLY A 20 10.37 2.34 6.49
CA GLY A 20 10.70 3.41 5.54
C GLY A 20 11.46 2.94 4.29
N ASN A 21 11.42 1.64 3.98
CA ASN A 21 12.25 1.00 2.95
C ASN A 21 11.42 0.38 1.82
N LEU A 22 10.42 1.12 1.34
CA LEU A 22 9.48 0.65 0.30
C LEU A 22 10.15 0.33 -1.04
N MET A 23 11.32 0.92 -1.32
CA MET A 23 12.02 0.72 -2.60
C MET A 23 12.49 -0.72 -2.82
N GLU A 24 12.59 -1.55 -1.78
CA GLU A 24 12.88 -2.99 -1.92
C GLU A 24 11.75 -3.80 -2.59
N LEU A 25 10.58 -3.20 -2.78
CA LEU A 25 9.48 -3.82 -3.52
C LEU A 25 9.55 -3.55 -5.04
N VAL A 26 10.34 -2.57 -5.46
CA VAL A 26 10.45 -2.18 -6.86
C VAL A 26 11.22 -3.26 -7.61
N ASP A 27 10.70 -3.66 -8.78
CA ASP A 27 11.37 -4.59 -9.66
C ASP A 27 12.76 -4.05 -10.05
N PRO A 28 13.86 -4.80 -9.83
CA PRO A 28 15.20 -4.38 -10.21
C PRO A 28 15.35 -4.03 -11.70
N GLN A 29 14.53 -4.61 -12.59
CA GLN A 29 14.56 -4.28 -14.03
C GLN A 29 14.05 -2.86 -14.32
N LEU A 30 13.32 -2.25 -13.38
CA LEU A 30 12.76 -0.91 -13.52
C LEU A 30 13.68 0.18 -12.94
N SER A 31 14.84 -0.17 -12.38
CA SER A 31 15.63 0.72 -11.53
C SER A 31 16.36 1.87 -12.24
N SER A 32 16.56 1.81 -13.57
CA SER A 32 17.39 2.78 -14.30
C SER A 32 16.71 4.11 -14.58
N GLU A 33 15.38 4.13 -14.73
CA GLU A 33 14.62 5.33 -15.12
C GLU A 33 13.44 5.64 -14.20
N LEU A 34 13.25 4.83 -13.15
CA LEU A 34 12.10 4.95 -12.27
C LEU A 34 12.21 6.15 -11.34
N ASN A 35 11.18 7.00 -11.39
CA ASN A 35 10.99 8.07 -10.43
C ASN A 35 10.65 7.47 -9.06
N LYS A 36 11.57 7.61 -8.10
CA LYS A 36 11.44 7.05 -6.75
C LYS A 36 10.19 7.54 -6.03
N GLU A 37 9.82 8.81 -6.20
CA GLU A 37 8.66 9.39 -5.52
C GLU A 37 7.35 8.79 -6.06
N GLU A 38 7.26 8.63 -7.38
CA GLU A 38 6.11 8.01 -8.04
C GLU A 38 5.99 6.53 -7.67
N ALA A 39 7.11 5.81 -7.62
CA ALA A 39 7.12 4.41 -7.20
C ALA A 39 6.68 4.24 -5.74
N ILE A 40 7.21 5.05 -4.82
CA ILE A 40 6.79 5.04 -3.42
C ILE A 40 5.29 5.35 -3.32
N ARG A 41 4.80 6.33 -4.08
CA ARG A 41 3.37 6.69 -4.12
C ARG A 41 2.52 5.52 -4.58
N MET A 42 2.91 4.89 -5.70
CA MET A 42 2.20 3.75 -6.26
C MET A 42 2.15 2.57 -5.30
N ILE A 43 3.26 2.30 -4.59
CA ILE A 43 3.31 1.26 -3.57
C ILE A 43 2.36 1.57 -2.40
N LYS A 44 2.37 2.80 -1.87
CA LYS A 44 1.45 3.20 -0.79
C LYS A 44 -0.02 3.08 -1.22
N VAL A 45 -0.35 3.51 -2.45
CA VAL A 45 -1.70 3.36 -3.01
C VAL A 45 -2.09 1.88 -3.16
N ALA A 46 -1.17 1.03 -3.63
CA ALA A 46 -1.41 -0.41 -3.75
C ALA A 46 -1.72 -1.05 -2.38
N ILE A 47 -0.98 -0.69 -1.33
CA ILE A 47 -1.22 -1.16 0.05
C ILE A 47 -2.63 -0.78 0.52
N LEU A 48 -3.09 0.45 0.23
CA LEU A 48 -4.45 0.90 0.58
C LEU A 48 -5.52 0.14 -0.21
N CYS A 49 -5.32 -0.07 -1.51
CA CYS A 49 -6.27 -0.77 -2.38
C CYS A 49 -6.43 -2.25 -2.03
N THR A 50 -5.39 -2.90 -1.50
CA THR A 50 -5.40 -4.32 -1.12
C THR A 50 -5.75 -4.56 0.35
N ASN A 51 -6.21 -3.53 1.08
CA ASN A 51 -6.61 -3.67 2.48
C ASN A 51 -7.65 -4.79 2.66
N SER A 52 -7.50 -5.60 3.72
CA SER A 52 -8.45 -6.68 4.03
C SER A 52 -9.85 -6.14 4.30
N SER A 53 -9.93 -5.00 4.99
CA SER A 53 -11.17 -4.26 5.21
C SER A 53 -11.57 -3.50 3.95
N SER A 54 -12.74 -3.84 3.40
CA SER A 54 -13.31 -3.12 2.25
C SER A 54 -13.63 -1.66 2.57
N ALA A 55 -13.95 -1.34 3.83
CA ALA A 55 -14.26 0.01 4.28
C ALA A 55 -13.04 0.95 4.27
N LEU A 56 -11.83 0.40 4.35
CA LEU A 56 -10.58 1.16 4.30
C LEU A 56 -10.04 1.34 2.88
N ARG A 57 -10.60 0.64 1.89
CA ARG A 57 -10.15 0.79 0.50
C ARG A 57 -10.60 2.16 -0.04
N PRO A 58 -9.71 2.91 -0.68
CA PRO A 58 -10.07 4.19 -1.28
C PRO A 58 -11.04 3.99 -2.45
N THR A 59 -11.85 5.01 -2.73
CA THR A 59 -12.64 5.05 -3.96
C THR A 59 -11.72 5.18 -5.17
N MET A 60 -12.17 4.71 -6.34
CA MET A 60 -11.37 4.80 -7.57
C MET A 60 -11.01 6.24 -7.95
N SER A 61 -11.88 7.21 -7.66
CA SER A 61 -11.57 8.63 -7.89
C SER A 61 -10.43 9.13 -6.99
N ALA A 62 -10.41 8.71 -5.72
CA ALA A 62 -9.33 9.02 -4.80
C ALA A 62 -8.01 8.36 -5.23
N VAL A 63 -8.06 7.09 -5.68
CA VAL A 63 -6.90 6.38 -6.24
C VAL A 63 -6.29 7.15 -7.40
N VAL A 64 -7.10 7.58 -8.38
CA VAL A 64 -6.62 8.34 -9.53
C VAL A 64 -6.02 9.69 -9.10
N SER A 65 -6.69 10.42 -8.20
CA SER A 65 -6.19 11.69 -7.67
C SER A 65 -4.84 11.54 -6.96
N MET A 66 -4.68 10.46 -6.18
CA MET A 66 -3.41 10.11 -5.54
C MET A 66 -2.34 9.80 -6.58
N LEU A 67 -2.60 8.93 -7.56
CA LEU A 67 -1.61 8.58 -8.59
C LEU A 67 -1.17 9.80 -9.41
N GLU A 68 -2.09 10.67 -9.79
CA GLU A 68 -1.81 11.94 -10.49
C GLU A 68 -1.05 12.96 -9.62
N GLY A 69 -0.88 12.69 -8.31
CA GLY A 69 -0.16 13.57 -7.38
C GLY A 69 -0.96 14.79 -6.95
N ARG A 70 -2.28 14.80 -7.20
CA ARG A 70 -3.18 15.89 -6.77
C ARG A 70 -3.53 15.79 -5.29
N THR A 71 -3.38 14.61 -4.69
CA THR A 71 -3.66 14.33 -3.27
C THR A 71 -2.52 13.52 -2.66
N THR A 72 -2.14 13.84 -1.42
CA THR A 72 -1.09 13.10 -0.71
C THR A 72 -1.65 11.77 -0.18
N VAL A 73 -0.81 10.73 -0.14
CA VAL A 73 -1.23 9.41 0.36
C VAL A 73 -1.18 9.34 1.89
N ASP A 74 -0.42 10.23 2.54
CA ASP A 74 -0.25 10.26 4.00
C ASP A 74 -1.49 10.80 4.76
N GLU A 75 -2.37 11.56 4.08
CA GLU A 75 -3.66 12.00 4.65
C GLU A 75 -4.66 10.85 4.81
N VAL A 76 -4.46 9.73 4.09
CA VAL A 76 -5.20 8.49 4.30
C VAL A 76 -4.51 7.70 5.41
N ILE A 77 -4.49 8.27 6.61
CA ILE A 77 -3.88 7.63 7.77
C ILE A 77 -4.56 6.28 7.98
N MET A 78 -3.76 5.23 7.80
CA MET A 78 -3.91 3.93 8.42
C MET A 78 -3.96 4.14 9.93
N ASP A 79 -5.14 4.39 10.49
CA ASP A 79 -5.30 4.41 11.94
C ASP A 79 -4.85 3.04 12.48
N PRO A 80 -3.80 2.99 13.33
CA PRO A 80 -3.33 1.75 13.93
C PRO A 80 -4.43 0.99 14.67
N SER A 81 -5.52 1.66 15.07
CA SER A 81 -6.67 1.03 15.74
C SER A 81 -7.40 0.01 14.86
N VAL A 82 -7.29 0.11 13.52
CA VAL A 82 -8.03 -0.78 12.61
C VAL A 82 -7.35 -2.14 12.40
N TYR A 83 -6.05 -2.26 12.69
CA TYR A 83 -5.36 -3.56 12.71
C TYR A 83 -5.71 -4.43 13.93
N VAL A 84 -6.33 -3.85 14.96
CA VAL A 84 -6.56 -4.52 16.26
C VAL A 84 -7.94 -5.18 16.36
N ASP A 85 -8.89 -4.88 15.46
CA ASP A 85 -10.27 -5.39 15.58
C ASP A 85 -10.50 -6.77 14.91
N GLU A 86 -9.64 -7.20 13.98
CA GLU A 86 -9.75 -8.53 13.34
C GLU A 86 -9.08 -9.70 14.11
N LEU A 87 -8.72 -9.48 15.38
CA LEU A 87 -8.41 -10.57 16.33
C LEU A 87 -9.54 -10.76 17.38
N ARG A 88 -10.70 -10.12 17.19
CA ARG A 88 -11.77 -10.13 18.19
C ARG A 88 -13.18 -10.43 17.68
N PHE A 89 -13.32 -11.22 16.63
CA PHE A 89 -14.58 -11.94 16.37
C PHE A 89 -14.33 -13.44 16.32
N ASN A 90 -14.86 -14.06 17.38
CA ASN A 90 -14.90 -15.46 17.78
C ASN A 90 -15.28 -16.45 16.67
#